data_AF-A0A8K0A3I2-F1
#
_entry.id   AF-A0A8K0A3I2-F1
#
_cell.length_a   1.000
_cell.length_b   1.000
_cell.length_c   1.000
_cell.angle_alpha   90.00
_cell.angle_beta   90.00
_cell.angle_gamma   90.00
#
_symmetry.space_group_name_H-M   'P 1'
#
loop_
_entity.id
_entity.type
_entity.pdbx_description
1 polymer ?
#
loop_
_entity_poly.entity_id
_entity_poly.type
_entity_poly.pdbx_seq_one_letter_code
_entity_poly.pdbx_strand_id
1 'polypeptide(L)'
;MTHPDVQEEAARLLDRVFAATDFEDTDDAQKTFTHIRSELPRTATGPDGAKLVQKFASLGGAATAESTFMDMIKIIWRTVRLTPGNSLVRIQLFFLAIAGMTVSVLKSPNVADDVLESWLQKVEVWLGRQLTSGGKGCVDGGEGSVGDRIDRFFSTPYLHDFD
;
A
#
# COMPACT_ATOMS: atom_id res chain seq x y z
N MET A 1 12.88 -17.48 0.88
CA MET A 1 13.48 -16.68 -0.20
C MET A 1 12.76 -15.35 -0.20
N THR A 2 13.45 -14.26 0.13
CA THR A 2 12.93 -12.92 -0.13
C THR A 2 13.01 -12.65 -1.62
N HIS A 3 11.94 -12.13 -2.21
CA HIS A 3 11.92 -11.69 -3.60
C HIS A 3 12.44 -10.25 -3.65
N PRO A 4 13.70 -10.00 -4.08
CA PRO A 4 14.24 -8.63 -4.18
C PRO A 4 13.32 -7.72 -5.01
N ASP A 5 12.70 -8.27 -6.06
CA ASP A 5 11.68 -7.61 -6.89
C ASP A 5 10.53 -7.01 -6.06
N VAL A 6 10.11 -7.68 -4.98
CA VAL A 6 8.97 -7.22 -4.15
C VAL A 6 9.37 -6.04 -3.28
N GLN A 7 10.60 -6.00 -2.78
CA GLN A 7 11.08 -4.88 -1.97
C GLN A 7 11.27 -3.64 -2.84
N GLU A 8 11.81 -3.82 -4.04
CA GLU A 8 11.97 -2.75 -5.03
C GLU A 8 10.61 -2.18 -5.46
N GLU A 9 9.65 -3.06 -5.77
CA GLU A 9 8.32 -2.64 -6.19
C GLU A 9 7.54 -1.96 -5.05
N ALA A 10 7.70 -2.43 -3.80
CA ALA A 10 7.11 -1.78 -2.64
C ALA A 10 7.69 -0.36 -2.42
N ALA A 11 9.00 -0.21 -2.60
CA ALA A 11 9.68 1.07 -2.49
C ALA A 11 9.25 2.05 -3.60
N ARG A 12 9.09 1.55 -4.83
CA ARG A 12 8.59 2.34 -5.97
C ARG A 12 7.16 2.82 -5.73
N LEU A 13 6.27 1.93 -5.28
CA LEU A 13 4.88 2.27 -4.95
C LEU A 13 4.82 3.32 -3.83
N LEU A 14 5.65 3.18 -2.80
CA LEU A 14 5.76 4.14 -1.71
C LEU A 14 6.15 5.54 -2.20
N ASP A 15 7.16 5.64 -3.08
CA ASP A 15 7.60 6.92 -3.65
C ASP A 15 6.51 7.59 -4.49
N ARG A 16 5.76 6.80 -5.27
CA ARG A 16 4.68 7.31 -6.09
C ARG A 16 3.51 7.81 -5.26
N VAL A 17 3.16 7.09 -4.19
CA VAL A 17 2.14 7.54 -3.23
C VAL A 17 2.57 8.84 -2.55
N PHE A 18 3.84 8.95 -2.13
CA PHE A 18 4.38 10.20 -1.60
C PHE A 18 4.19 11.35 -2.59
N ALA A 19 4.59 11.16 -3.85
CA ALA A 19 4.44 12.16 -4.91
C ALA A 19 2.98 12.52 -5.23
N ALA A 20 2.03 11.59 -5.01
CA ALA A 20 0.60 11.80 -5.21
C ALA A 20 -0.12 12.40 -3.99
N THR A 21 0.58 12.63 -2.87
CA THR A 21 0.00 13.12 -1.61
C THR A 21 0.36 14.58 -1.37
N ASP A 22 -0.63 15.39 -0.97
CA ASP A 22 -0.40 16.77 -0.55
C ASP A 22 -0.21 16.83 0.98
N PHE A 23 1.00 17.21 1.40
CA PHE A 23 1.40 17.26 2.81
C PHE A 23 1.56 18.70 3.27
N GLU A 24 0.87 19.06 4.35
CA GLU A 24 1.00 20.36 5.00
C GLU A 24 2.40 20.56 5.60
N ASP A 25 2.96 19.51 6.22
CA ASP A 25 4.35 19.45 6.67
C ASP A 25 5.12 18.44 5.81
N THR A 26 5.81 18.95 4.78
CA THR A 26 6.59 18.12 3.85
C THR A 26 7.81 17.48 4.52
N ASP A 27 8.38 18.10 5.56
CA ASP A 27 9.57 17.57 6.25
C ASP A 27 9.19 16.37 7.13
N ASP A 28 8.09 16.46 7.87
CA ASP A 28 7.52 15.33 8.63
C ASP A 28 7.16 14.17 7.70
N ALA A 29 6.51 14.48 6.58
CA ALA A 29 6.15 13.49 5.58
C ALA A 29 7.39 12.80 5.00
N GLN A 30 8.42 13.56 4.62
CA GLN A 30 9.65 13.00 4.09
C GLN A 30 10.34 12.09 5.11
N LYS A 31 10.43 12.50 6.38
CA LYS A 31 11.00 11.67 7.46
C LYS A 31 10.22 10.38 7.65
N THR A 32 8.89 10.47 7.68
CA THR A 32 8.01 9.31 7.88
C THR A 32 8.12 8.33 6.71
N PHE A 33 8.04 8.79 5.47
CA PHE A 33 8.16 7.93 4.28
C PHE A 33 9.57 7.34 4.14
N THR A 34 10.60 8.11 4.45
CA THR A 34 11.99 7.60 4.48
C THR A 34 12.14 6.48 5.52
N HIS A 35 11.54 6.64 6.70
CA HIS A 35 11.55 5.61 7.73
C HIS A 35 10.77 4.35 7.30
N ILE A 36 9.58 4.51 6.71
CA ILE A 36 8.80 3.39 6.17
C ILE A 36 9.64 2.62 5.15
N ARG A 37 10.27 3.33 4.21
CA ARG A 37 11.14 2.77 3.17
C ARG A 37 12.30 1.97 3.77
N SER A 38 13.00 2.53 4.77
CA SER A 38 14.17 1.88 5.37
C SER A 38 13.83 0.58 6.11
N GLU A 39 12.61 0.47 6.64
CA GLU A 39 12.17 -0.72 7.37
C GLU A 39 11.56 -1.81 6.46
N LEU A 40 11.23 -1.51 5.19
CA LEU A 40 10.65 -2.49 4.25
C LEU A 40 11.43 -3.81 4.19
N PRO A 41 12.78 -3.84 4.09
CA PRO A 41 13.52 -5.10 4.03
C PRO A 41 13.36 -5.95 5.29
N ARG A 42 13.41 -5.31 6.46
CA ARG A 42 13.23 -5.98 7.75
C ARG A 42 11.81 -6.54 7.86
N THR A 43 10.81 -5.74 7.57
CA THR A 43 9.40 -6.15 7.61
C THR A 43 9.11 -7.28 6.63
N ALA A 44 9.68 -7.24 5.42
CA ALA A 44 9.54 -8.30 4.42
C ALA A 44 10.13 -9.65 4.87
N THR A 45 11.23 -9.64 5.63
CA THR A 45 11.82 -10.87 6.20
C THR A 45 11.14 -11.34 7.48
N GLY A 46 10.30 -10.49 8.09
CA GLY A 46 9.54 -10.84 9.28
C GLY A 46 8.44 -11.88 9.01
N PRO A 47 7.91 -12.55 10.05
CA PRO A 47 6.91 -13.60 9.90
C PRO A 47 5.66 -13.15 9.13
N ASP A 48 5.10 -11.99 9.50
CA ASP A 48 3.89 -11.46 8.88
C ASP A 48 4.16 -10.96 7.46
N GLY A 49 5.28 -10.27 7.23
CA GLY A 49 5.67 -9.81 5.90
C GLY A 49 5.89 -10.95 4.92
N ALA A 50 6.66 -11.96 5.31
CA ALA A 50 6.90 -13.14 4.49
C ALA A 50 5.59 -13.86 4.15
N LYS A 51 4.69 -14.02 5.14
CA LYS A 51 3.38 -14.66 4.95
C LYS A 51 2.47 -13.85 4.00
N LEU A 52 2.42 -12.54 4.15
CA LEU A 52 1.59 -11.67 3.30
C LEU A 52 2.12 -11.61 1.87
N VAL A 53 3.43 -11.44 1.70
CA VAL A 53 4.07 -11.44 0.38
C VAL A 53 3.79 -12.77 -0.33
N GLN A 54 4.00 -13.91 0.34
CA GLN A 54 3.72 -15.21 -0.26
C GLN A 54 2.24 -15.37 -0.63
N LYS A 55 1.32 -14.96 0.27
CA LYS A 55 -0.12 -15.04 0.04
C LYS A 55 -0.53 -14.24 -1.20
N PHE A 56 -0.13 -12.97 -1.29
CA PHE A 56 -0.59 -12.08 -2.35
C PHE A 56 0.19 -12.23 -3.66
N ALA A 57 1.43 -12.73 -3.61
CA ALA A 57 2.11 -13.21 -4.82
C ALA A 57 1.39 -14.41 -5.45
N SER A 58 0.90 -15.35 -4.64
CA SER A 58 0.11 -16.49 -5.14
C SER A 58 -1.23 -16.04 -5.73
N LEU A 59 -1.94 -15.12 -5.05
CA LEU A 59 -3.23 -14.61 -5.52
C LEU A 59 -3.11 -13.67 -6.73
N GLY A 60 -1.98 -13.00 -6.92
CA GLY A 60 -1.79 -12.03 -8.01
C GLY A 60 -1.98 -12.63 -9.41
N GLY A 61 -1.69 -13.92 -9.60
CA GLY A 61 -1.95 -14.60 -10.87
C GLY A 61 -3.44 -14.63 -11.29
N ALA A 62 -4.36 -14.43 -10.35
CA ALA A 62 -5.80 -14.35 -10.62
C ALA A 62 -6.30 -12.94 -10.96
N ALA A 63 -5.50 -11.89 -10.71
CA ALA A 63 -5.86 -10.49 -10.96
C ALA A 63 -5.68 -10.13 -12.45
N THR A 64 -6.53 -10.71 -13.30
CA THR A 64 -6.49 -10.56 -14.77
C THR A 64 -7.34 -9.40 -15.30
N ALA A 65 -8.11 -8.75 -14.42
CA ALA A 65 -8.96 -7.61 -14.74
C ALA A 65 -8.87 -6.56 -13.62
N GLU A 66 -9.15 -5.30 -13.97
CA GLU A 66 -9.07 -4.17 -13.04
C GLU A 66 -9.92 -4.39 -11.78
N SER A 67 -11.17 -4.83 -11.95
CA SER A 67 -12.08 -5.06 -10.82
C SER A 67 -11.52 -6.08 -9.83
N THR A 68 -10.95 -7.18 -10.33
CA THR A 68 -10.30 -8.19 -9.50
C THR A 68 -9.05 -7.65 -8.82
N PHE A 69 -8.25 -6.85 -9.53
CA PHE A 69 -7.08 -6.19 -8.95
C PHE A 69 -7.49 -5.27 -7.78
N MET A 70 -8.50 -4.42 -7.97
CA MET A 70 -9.00 -3.52 -6.94
C MET A 70 -9.63 -4.27 -5.76
N ASP A 71 -10.37 -5.34 -6.02
CA ASP A 71 -10.89 -6.22 -4.95
C ASP A 71 -9.76 -6.84 -4.11
N MET A 72 -8.65 -7.22 -4.75
CA MET A 72 -7.48 -7.71 -4.03
C MET A 72 -6.86 -6.64 -3.13
N ILE A 73 -6.80 -5.37 -3.55
CA ILE A 73 -6.36 -4.27 -2.67
C ILE A 73 -7.26 -4.16 -1.43
N LYS A 74 -8.60 -4.29 -1.58
CA LYS A 74 -9.54 -4.32 -0.43
C LYS A 74 -9.21 -5.48 0.52
N ILE A 75 -8.93 -6.66 -0.02
CA ILE A 75 -8.58 -7.85 0.74
C ILE A 75 -7.24 -7.67 1.46
N ILE A 76 -6.25 -7.07 0.80
CA ILE A 76 -4.95 -6.73 1.38
C ILE A 76 -5.17 -5.81 2.59
N TRP A 77 -5.89 -4.69 2.42
CA TRP A 77 -6.13 -3.73 3.50
C TRP A 77 -6.82 -4.40 4.69
N ARG A 78 -7.90 -5.17 4.45
CA ARG A 78 -8.61 -5.91 5.51
C ARG A 78 -7.68 -6.87 6.26
N THR A 79 -6.83 -7.59 5.53
CA THR A 79 -5.89 -8.54 6.13
C THR A 79 -4.86 -7.82 7.00
N VAL A 80 -4.26 -6.75 6.48
CA VAL A 80 -3.22 -5.97 7.16
C VAL A 80 -3.78 -5.24 8.38
N ARG A 81 -4.97 -4.64 8.27
CA ARG A 81 -5.66 -3.97 9.39
C ARG A 81 -5.85 -4.88 10.60
N LEU A 82 -6.16 -6.16 10.35
CA LEU A 82 -6.36 -7.17 11.41
C LEU A 82 -5.05 -7.77 11.92
N THR A 83 -3.90 -7.45 11.32
CA THR A 83 -2.60 -7.93 11.77
C THR A 83 -2.21 -7.16 13.05
N PRO A 84 -1.78 -7.87 14.13
CA PRO A 84 -1.28 -7.22 15.33
C PRO A 84 -0.06 -6.32 15.03
N GLY A 85 0.00 -5.15 15.67
CA GLY A 85 1.10 -4.21 15.47
C GLY A 85 0.65 -2.76 15.45
N ASN A 86 1.62 -1.85 15.39
CA ASN A 86 1.36 -0.43 15.18
C ASN A 86 1.09 -0.13 13.69
N SER A 87 0.54 1.05 13.41
CA SER A 87 0.10 1.40 12.07
C SER A 87 1.25 1.65 11.08
N LEU A 88 2.46 1.98 11.58
CA LEU A 88 3.66 2.07 10.75
C LEU A 88 4.08 0.70 10.22
N VAL A 89 4.04 -0.35 11.05
CA VAL A 89 4.28 -1.71 10.58
C VAL A 89 3.18 -2.14 9.61
N ARG A 90 1.92 -1.78 9.88
CA ARG A 90 0.81 -2.09 8.96
C ARG A 90 0.97 -1.42 7.61
N ILE A 91 1.36 -0.14 7.53
CA ILE A 91 1.55 0.51 6.23
C ILE A 91 2.70 -0.15 5.45
N GLN A 92 3.79 -0.56 6.12
CA GLN A 92 4.86 -1.33 5.48
C GLN A 92 4.35 -2.67 4.93
N LEU A 93 3.58 -3.42 5.72
CA LEU A 93 2.96 -4.69 5.29
C LEU A 93 1.98 -4.48 4.13
N PHE A 94 1.26 -3.36 4.12
CA PHE A 94 0.34 -2.99 3.05
C PHE A 94 1.07 -2.80 1.72
N PHE A 95 2.13 -1.99 1.70
CA PHE A 95 2.98 -1.80 0.52
C PHE A 95 3.60 -3.13 0.04
N LEU A 96 4.13 -3.95 0.95
CA LEU A 96 4.73 -5.24 0.61
C LEU A 96 3.72 -6.23 0.00
N ALA A 97 2.49 -6.25 0.50
CA ALA A 97 1.45 -7.13 -0.03
C ALA A 97 1.00 -6.70 -1.44
N ILE A 98 0.84 -5.39 -1.68
CA ILE A 98 0.54 -4.86 -3.02
C ILE A 98 1.68 -5.16 -3.99
N ALA A 99 2.93 -4.95 -3.57
CA ALA A 99 4.10 -5.26 -4.36
C ALA A 99 4.21 -6.76 -4.69
N GLY A 100 3.95 -7.63 -3.71
CA GLY A 100 3.89 -9.09 -3.91
C GLY A 100 2.88 -9.48 -4.98
N MET A 101 1.69 -8.89 -4.93
CA MET A 101 0.67 -9.07 -5.96
C MET A 101 1.14 -8.53 -7.32
N THR A 102 1.66 -7.31 -7.36
CA THR A 102 2.10 -6.62 -8.59
C THR A 102 3.18 -7.38 -9.34
N VAL A 103 4.21 -7.86 -8.63
CA VAL A 103 5.28 -8.69 -9.21
C VAL A 103 4.73 -9.98 -9.83
N SER A 104 3.65 -10.54 -9.28
CA SER A 104 2.98 -11.71 -9.83
C SER A 104 2.19 -11.38 -11.09
N VAL A 105 1.47 -10.25 -11.10
CA VAL A 105 0.73 -9.78 -12.28
C VAL A 105 1.68 -9.43 -13.43
N LEU A 106 2.83 -8.77 -13.15
CA LEU A 106 3.86 -8.47 -14.15
C LEU A 106 4.45 -9.73 -14.82
N LYS A 107 4.41 -10.88 -14.14
CA LYS A 107 4.88 -12.16 -14.70
C LYS A 107 3.77 -12.89 -15.48
N SER A 108 2.53 -12.39 -15.43
CA SER A 108 1.37 -12.98 -16.09
C SER A 108 1.28 -12.49 -17.54
N PRO A 109 1.12 -13.38 -18.53
CA PRO A 109 0.91 -12.96 -19.93
C PRO A 109 -0.49 -12.37 -20.18
N ASN A 110 -1.38 -12.36 -19.17
CA ASN A 110 -2.79 -12.00 -19.33
C ASN A 110 -3.05 -10.49 -19.12
N VAL A 111 -2.08 -9.75 -18.60
CA VAL A 111 -2.20 -8.31 -18.33
C VAL A 111 -0.98 -7.63 -18.93
N ALA A 112 -1.19 -6.68 -19.83
CA ALA A 112 -0.12 -5.89 -20.39
C ALA A 112 0.42 -4.88 -19.35
N ASP A 113 1.71 -4.57 -19.41
CA ASP A 113 2.38 -3.69 -18.43
C ASP A 113 1.75 -2.29 -18.36
N ASP A 114 1.33 -1.73 -19.49
CA ASP A 114 0.67 -0.41 -19.58
C ASP A 114 -0.72 -0.42 -18.92
N VAL A 115 -1.44 -1.54 -19.05
CA VAL A 115 -2.73 -1.75 -18.39
C VAL A 115 -2.55 -1.83 -16.87
N LEU A 116 -1.58 -2.62 -16.39
CA LEU A 116 -1.29 -2.73 -14.97
C LEU A 116 -0.85 -1.39 -14.36
N GLU A 117 0.01 -0.64 -15.06
CA GLU A 117 0.46 0.67 -14.64
C GLU A 117 -0.73 1.64 -14.45
N SER A 118 -1.73 1.58 -15.32
CA SER A 118 -2.95 2.39 -15.18
C SER A 118 -3.75 2.04 -13.91
N TRP A 119 -3.76 0.76 -13.50
CA TRP A 119 -4.43 0.30 -12.28
C TRP A 119 -3.65 0.72 -11.03
N LEU A 120 -2.32 0.60 -11.07
CA LEU A 120 -1.44 1.06 -10.00
C LEU A 120 -1.58 2.56 -9.77
N GLN A 121 -1.63 3.36 -10.84
CA GLN A 121 -1.82 4.80 -10.72
C GLN A 121 -3.14 5.16 -10.01
N LYS A 122 -4.22 4.40 -10.23
CA LYS A 122 -5.48 4.59 -9.50
C LYS A 122 -5.32 4.31 -8.00
N VAL A 123 -4.59 3.24 -7.65
CA VAL A 123 -4.28 2.90 -6.25
C VAL A 123 -3.39 3.98 -5.62
N GLU A 124 -2.37 4.45 -6.33
CA GLU A 124 -1.44 5.49 -5.87
C GLU A 124 -2.16 6.79 -5.54
N VAL A 125 -2.99 7.29 -6.48
CA VAL A 125 -3.78 8.51 -6.31
C VAL A 125 -4.79 8.35 -5.18
N TRP A 126 -5.48 7.20 -5.13
CA TRP A 126 -6.42 6.93 -4.05
C TRP A 126 -5.72 6.91 -2.69
N LEU A 127 -4.63 6.17 -2.55
CA LEU A 127 -3.92 6.04 -1.29
C LEU A 127 -3.30 7.38 -0.87
N GLY A 128 -2.79 8.16 -1.83
CA GLY A 128 -2.32 9.50 -1.57
C GLY A 128 -3.41 10.43 -1.04
N ARG A 129 -4.64 10.35 -1.58
CA ARG A 129 -5.79 11.08 -1.04
C ARG A 129 -6.16 10.66 0.38
N GLN A 130 -5.98 9.38 0.74
CA GLN A 130 -6.20 8.91 2.12
C GLN A 130 -5.17 9.47 3.10
N LEU A 131 -3.94 9.76 2.63
CA LEU A 131 -2.83 10.26 3.42
C LEU A 131 -2.64 11.80 3.34
N THR A 132 -3.45 12.46 2.52
CA THR A 132 -3.44 13.93 2.30
C THR A 132 -4.04 14.66 3.49
N SER A 133 -3.60 15.91 3.69
CA SER A 133 -4.12 16.81 4.73
C SER A 133 -5.60 17.09 4.47
N GLY A 134 -6.49 16.79 5.43
CA GLY A 134 -7.94 16.94 5.22
C GLY A 134 -8.56 15.96 4.22
N GLY A 135 -7.91 14.83 3.93
CA GLY A 135 -8.42 13.80 3.02
C GLY A 135 -9.86 13.35 3.37
N LYS A 136 -10.73 13.36 2.35
CA LYS A 136 -12.19 13.08 2.47
C LYS A 136 -12.55 11.66 2.92
N GLY A 137 -11.56 10.77 2.94
CA GLY A 137 -11.77 9.38 3.28
C GLY A 137 -11.84 9.07 4.77
N CYS A 138 -12.00 10.08 5.64
CA CYS A 138 -12.16 9.87 7.08
C CYS A 138 -13.06 10.98 7.64
N VAL A 139 -14.12 10.57 8.34
CA VAL A 139 -15.15 11.45 8.93
C VAL A 139 -14.51 12.53 9.82
N ASP A 140 -14.95 13.77 9.63
CA ASP A 140 -14.75 14.98 10.44
C ASP A 140 -13.42 15.13 11.21
N GLY A 141 -12.54 15.99 10.65
CA GLY A 141 -11.43 16.62 11.36
C GLY A 141 -10.09 15.90 11.19
N GLY A 142 -9.05 16.60 10.73
CA GLY A 142 -7.71 16.02 10.62
C GLY A 142 -6.63 16.99 10.20
N GLU A 143 -6.46 18.07 10.97
CA GLU A 143 -5.12 18.58 11.27
C GLU A 143 -4.33 17.45 11.97
N GLY A 144 -3.04 17.28 11.63
CA GLY A 144 -2.19 16.24 12.22
C GLY A 144 -1.04 15.76 11.32
N SER A 145 -0.08 15.09 11.94
CA SER A 145 1.13 14.53 11.30
C SER A 145 0.82 13.40 10.32
N VAL A 146 1.79 12.97 9.52
CA VAL A 146 1.60 11.80 8.64
C VAL A 146 1.30 10.52 9.44
N GLY A 147 1.89 10.39 10.64
CA GLY A 147 1.63 9.27 11.54
C GLY A 147 0.16 9.16 11.94
N ASP A 148 -0.47 10.29 12.31
CA ASP A 148 -1.88 10.35 12.70
C ASP A 148 -2.81 9.89 11.56
N ARG A 149 -2.44 10.20 10.32
CA ARG A 149 -3.18 9.81 9.12
C ARG A 149 -3.05 8.33 8.83
N ILE A 150 -1.87 7.76 9.02
CA ILE A 150 -1.64 6.31 8.91
C ILE A 150 -2.43 5.55 9.99
N ASP A 151 -2.42 6.05 11.23
CA ASP A 151 -3.23 5.48 12.31
C ASP A 151 -4.72 5.47 11.96
N ARG A 152 -5.19 6.58 11.39
CA ARG A 152 -6.57 6.73 10.95
C ARG A 152 -6.95 5.79 9.79
N PHE A 153 -6.07 5.66 8.81
CA PHE A 153 -6.25 4.78 7.66
C PHE A 153 -6.46 3.31 8.07
N PHE A 154 -5.87 2.87 9.18
CA PHE A 154 -6.10 1.52 9.72
C PHE A 154 -7.17 1.45 10.81
N SER A 155 -7.61 2.57 11.38
CA SER A 155 -8.70 2.59 12.35
C SER A 155 -10.09 2.61 11.69
N THR A 156 -10.21 3.16 10.48
CA THR A 156 -11.50 3.24 9.77
C THR A 156 -12.15 1.86 9.55
N PRO A 157 -13.48 1.75 9.70
CA PRO A 157 -14.19 0.49 9.48
C PRO A 157 -14.28 0.07 8.00
N TYR A 158 -14.10 0.98 7.05
CA TYR A 158 -14.16 0.71 5.60
C TYR A 158 -13.21 1.62 4.81
N LEU A 159 -12.88 1.21 3.58
CA LEU A 159 -12.11 2.03 2.65
C LEU A 159 -13.04 3.06 2.00
N HIS A 160 -12.80 4.34 2.26
CA HIS A 160 -13.56 5.42 1.65
C HIS A 160 -13.07 5.67 0.21
N ASP A 161 -14.01 6.01 -0.68
CA ASP A 161 -13.75 6.39 -2.07
C ASP A 161 -12.90 5.36 -2.85
N PHE A 162 -13.06 4.06 -2.55
CA PHE A 162 -12.30 2.96 -3.17
C PHE A 162 -13.12 2.11 -4.16
N ASP A 163 -14.14 2.72 -4.76
CA ASP A 163 -15.04 2.14 -5.77
C ASP A 163 -15.03 2.98 -7.06
#